data_AF-A0A7D9HFD1-F1
#
_entry.id   AF-A0A7D9HFD1-F1
#
_cell.length_a   1.000
_cell.length_b   1.000
_cell.length_c   1.000
_cell.angle_alpha   90.00
_cell.angle_beta   90.00
_cell.angle_gamma   90.00
#
_symmetry.space_group_name_H-M   'P 1'
#
loop_
_entity.id
_entity.type
_entity.pdbx_description
1 polymer ?
#
loop_
_entity_poly.entity_id
_entity_poly.type
_entity_poly.pdbx_seq_one_letter_code
_entity_poly.pdbx_strand_id
1 'polypeptide(L)'
;MLKQYHEDLAPVVYDIVCCSISQCCYPSLYKHALISPVPKVQPPRDINNDFRQISVLPHLAKILEKMQLQLNIEDLKIKNNQHAFTQHRSTVSALISTTQTWFNATDCSKTGKMGVHAAFIDFRKAFHLVDHNILLNKLAAMNINKPFWLWIKSFLSGRVQQVNLNGTLSSIATCPAGVPQGSVISPILFNTYIDDLEDALPEQLKVSTNKYADDCTQHQIVSVDSNSNLQQSINEVSMSSVEYASPVWAGLPNYLRDEIERVQSRSLRILGLEKDYLPPLNERREEATSREVDRIMNDPNHPCRSVLPKLINNRYNLRNIDRNRNISFFSGTERHKHSFSGRACKYV
;
A
#
# COMPACT_ATOMS: atom_id res chain seq x y z
N MET A 1 29.41 -21.48 -13.00
CA MET A 1 29.53 -20.32 -13.92
C MET A 1 30.00 -19.07 -13.19
N LEU A 2 29.16 -18.32 -12.45
CA LEU A 2 29.59 -17.05 -11.82
C LEU A 2 30.82 -17.15 -10.90
N LYS A 3 30.95 -18.21 -10.10
CA LYS A 3 32.15 -18.42 -9.25
C LYS A 3 33.40 -18.81 -10.06
N GLN A 4 33.21 -19.47 -11.19
CA GLN A 4 34.29 -20.09 -11.97
C GLN A 4 34.90 -19.12 -12.98
N TYR A 5 34.08 -18.22 -13.55
CA TYR A 5 34.49 -17.24 -14.57
C TYR A 5 34.31 -15.80 -14.05
N HIS A 6 34.57 -15.59 -12.76
CA HIS A 6 34.29 -14.30 -12.13
C HIS A 6 35.21 -13.19 -12.67
N GLU A 7 36.47 -13.49 -12.97
CA GLU A 7 37.41 -12.54 -13.55
C GLU A 7 36.97 -12.08 -14.94
N ASP A 8 36.53 -13.01 -15.80
CA ASP A 8 36.06 -12.70 -17.15
C ASP A 8 34.72 -11.94 -17.16
N LEU A 9 33.84 -12.26 -16.20
CA LEU A 9 32.51 -11.65 -16.10
C LEU A 9 32.53 -10.31 -15.36
N ALA A 10 33.54 -10.05 -14.51
CA ALA A 10 33.61 -8.85 -13.69
C ALA A 10 33.55 -7.54 -14.52
N PRO A 11 34.29 -7.37 -15.62
CA PRO A 11 34.21 -6.16 -16.45
C PRO A 11 32.80 -5.92 -17.01
N VAL A 12 32.15 -6.98 -17.50
CA VAL A 12 30.79 -6.89 -18.05
C VAL A 12 29.78 -6.52 -16.96
N VAL A 13 29.89 -7.15 -15.79
CA VAL A 13 29.01 -6.84 -14.64
C VAL A 13 29.25 -5.41 -14.16
N TYR A 14 30.50 -4.96 -14.12
CA TYR A 14 30.86 -3.60 -13.79
C TYR A 14 30.20 -2.60 -14.74
N ASP A 15 30.32 -2.82 -16.06
CA ASP A 15 29.70 -1.94 -17.06
C ASP A 15 28.18 -1.89 -16.94
N ILE A 16 27.52 -3.03 -16.70
CA ILE A 16 26.07 -3.08 -16.46
C ILE A 16 25.69 -2.26 -15.23
N VAL A 17 26.44 -2.40 -14.14
CA VAL A 17 26.19 -1.63 -12.91
C VAL A 17 26.39 -0.14 -13.18
N CYS A 18 27.53 0.26 -13.73
CA CYS A 18 27.84 1.66 -14.00
C CYS A 18 26.81 2.29 -14.95
N CYS A 19 26.38 1.58 -15.99
CA CYS A 19 25.32 2.03 -16.88
C CYS A 19 24.00 2.19 -16.13
N SER A 20 23.60 1.21 -15.32
CA SER A 20 22.36 1.28 -14.55
C SER A 20 22.33 2.48 -13.60
N ILE A 21 23.43 2.73 -12.89
CA ILE A 21 23.55 3.83 -11.92
C ILE A 21 23.57 5.18 -12.66
N SER A 22 24.44 5.34 -13.66
CA SER A 22 24.58 6.60 -14.42
C SER A 22 23.30 6.99 -15.16
N GLN A 23 22.59 6.02 -15.72
CA GLN A 23 21.32 6.23 -16.42
C GLN A 23 20.10 6.27 -15.48
N CYS A 24 20.30 6.04 -14.18
CA CYS A 24 19.24 5.99 -13.18
C CYS A 24 18.13 4.98 -13.56
N CYS A 25 18.50 3.84 -14.15
CA CYS A 25 17.57 2.89 -14.73
C CYS A 25 17.87 1.45 -14.30
N TYR A 26 16.85 0.75 -13.80
CA TYR A 26 16.96 -0.66 -13.46
C TYR A 26 16.83 -1.54 -14.72
N PRO A 27 17.78 -2.46 -14.99
CA PRO A 27 17.76 -3.26 -16.21
C PRO A 27 16.48 -4.06 -16.38
N SER A 28 15.86 -4.00 -17.57
CA SER A 28 14.58 -4.66 -17.86
C SER A 28 14.63 -6.17 -17.67
N LEU A 29 15.77 -6.82 -17.97
CA LEU A 29 15.97 -8.25 -17.75
C LEU A 29 15.88 -8.65 -16.26
N TYR A 30 16.16 -7.72 -15.34
CA TYR A 30 16.11 -7.97 -13.90
C TYR A 30 14.70 -7.74 -13.32
N LYS A 31 13.78 -7.19 -14.12
CA LYS A 31 12.39 -6.93 -13.72
C LYS A 31 11.48 -8.16 -13.79
N HIS A 32 11.97 -9.25 -14.39
CA HIS A 32 11.27 -10.53 -14.43
C HIS A 32 11.63 -11.38 -13.21
N ALA A 33 10.63 -11.67 -12.37
CA ALA A 33 10.78 -12.52 -11.19
C ALA A 33 10.17 -13.92 -11.43
N LEU A 34 10.93 -14.97 -11.12
CA LEU A 34 10.38 -16.32 -11.03
C LEU A 34 9.85 -16.55 -9.62
N ILE A 35 8.56 -16.83 -9.49
CA ILE A 35 7.91 -17.08 -8.21
C ILE A 35 8.00 -18.55 -7.87
N SER A 36 8.67 -18.86 -6.76
CA SER A 36 8.67 -20.19 -6.17
C SER A 36 7.65 -20.24 -5.03
N PRO A 37 6.58 -21.04 -5.13
CA PRO A 37 5.59 -21.19 -4.06
C PRO A 37 6.16 -22.08 -2.96
N VAL A 38 6.30 -21.53 -1.75
CA VAL A 38 6.79 -22.24 -0.56
C VAL A 38 5.64 -22.45 0.43
N PRO A 39 5.30 -23.69 0.82
CA PRO A 39 4.27 -23.94 1.82
C PRO A 39 4.59 -23.30 3.17
N LYS A 40 3.62 -22.57 3.74
CA LYS A 40 3.64 -22.05 5.12
C LYS A 40 3.25 -23.10 6.15
N VAL A 41 2.36 -24.02 5.76
CA VAL A 41 1.83 -25.10 6.58
C VAL A 41 1.99 -26.43 5.86
N GLN A 42 2.06 -27.53 6.60
CA GLN A 42 2.12 -28.87 6.03
C GLN A 42 0.99 -29.76 6.58
N PRO A 43 0.13 -30.34 5.73
CA PRO A 43 0.02 -30.11 4.27
C PRO A 43 -0.71 -28.79 3.93
N PRO A 44 -0.33 -28.08 2.85
CA PRO A 44 -1.07 -26.90 2.39
C PRO A 44 -2.46 -27.28 1.84
N ARG A 45 -3.49 -26.50 2.16
CA ARG A 45 -4.89 -26.72 1.74
C ARG A 45 -5.48 -25.55 0.96
N ASP A 46 -5.05 -24.32 1.26
CA ASP A 46 -5.51 -23.10 0.59
C ASP A 46 -4.38 -22.44 -0.21
N ILE A 47 -4.52 -22.45 -1.54
CA ILE A 47 -3.55 -21.86 -2.46
C ILE A 47 -3.28 -20.38 -2.21
N ASN A 48 -4.26 -19.63 -1.67
CA ASN A 48 -4.16 -18.18 -1.51
C ASN A 48 -3.46 -17.76 -0.21
N ASN A 49 -3.50 -18.59 0.81
CA ASN A 49 -3.06 -18.23 2.16
C ASN A 49 -1.91 -19.11 2.66
N ASP A 50 -1.86 -20.39 2.23
CA ASP A 50 -0.91 -21.37 2.74
C ASP A 50 0.43 -21.37 2.00
N PHE A 51 0.63 -20.49 1.02
CA PHE A 51 1.89 -20.36 0.29
C PHE A 51 2.53 -18.98 0.49
N ARG A 52 3.85 -18.96 0.63
CA ARG A 52 4.69 -17.77 0.42
C ARG A 52 5.13 -17.75 -1.03
N GLN A 53 5.04 -16.57 -1.64
CA GLN A 53 5.54 -16.34 -2.99
C GLN A 53 6.94 -15.75 -2.87
N ILE A 54 7.98 -16.55 -3.13
CA ILE A 54 9.36 -16.06 -3.10
C ILE A 54 9.79 -15.67 -4.50
N SER A 55 10.17 -14.42 -4.67
CA SER A 55 10.70 -13.89 -5.93
C SER A 55 12.17 -14.27 -6.08
N VAL A 56 12.43 -15.22 -6.97
CA VAL A 56 13.77 -15.57 -7.42
C VAL A 56 14.19 -14.59 -8.50
N LEU A 57 15.06 -13.65 -8.12
CA LEU A 57 15.65 -12.65 -9.01
C LEU A 57 17.01 -13.11 -9.56
N PRO A 58 17.43 -12.60 -10.73
CA PRO A 58 18.76 -12.86 -11.27
C PRO A 58 19.86 -12.52 -10.25
N HIS A 59 20.91 -13.34 -10.18
CA HIS A 59 22.00 -13.11 -9.23
C HIS A 59 22.70 -11.75 -9.42
N LEU A 60 22.84 -11.31 -10.68
CA LEU A 60 23.43 -10.01 -11.01
C LEU A 60 22.57 -8.83 -10.52
N ALA A 61 21.25 -9.01 -10.45
CA ALA A 61 20.34 -7.99 -9.90
C ALA A 61 20.67 -7.72 -8.42
N LYS A 62 21.00 -8.77 -7.65
CA LYS A 62 21.38 -8.64 -6.24
C LYS A 62 22.68 -7.86 -6.06
N ILE A 63 23.65 -8.01 -6.97
CA ILE A 63 24.91 -7.24 -6.94
C ILE A 63 24.62 -5.76 -7.14
N LEU A 64 23.87 -5.43 -8.19
CA LEU A 64 23.47 -4.07 -8.51
C LEU A 64 22.69 -3.42 -7.35
N GLU A 65 21.66 -4.10 -6.83
CA GLU A 65 20.86 -3.59 -5.72
C GLU A 65 21.70 -3.37 -4.45
N LYS A 66 22.66 -4.27 -4.17
CA LYS A 66 23.57 -4.11 -3.04
C LYS A 66 24.47 -2.88 -3.21
N MET A 67 25.03 -2.66 -4.39
CA MET A 67 25.85 -1.49 -4.67
C MET A 67 25.03 -0.20 -4.56
N GLN A 68 23.83 -0.18 -5.12
CA GLN A 68 22.95 0.98 -5.01
C GLN A 68 22.58 1.28 -3.55
N LEU A 69 22.29 0.25 -2.75
CA LEU A 69 22.00 0.43 -1.34
C LEU A 69 23.22 0.96 -0.58
N GLN A 70 24.43 0.43 -0.83
CA GLN A 70 25.66 0.90 -0.18
C GLN A 70 25.94 2.38 -0.48
N LEU A 71 25.68 2.83 -1.70
CA LEU A 71 25.91 4.21 -2.11
C LEU A 71 24.90 5.21 -1.51
N ASN A 72 23.71 4.76 -1.10
CA ASN A 72 22.60 5.65 -0.72
C ASN A 72 21.97 5.30 0.65
N ILE A 73 22.64 4.46 1.47
CA ILE A 73 22.07 4.01 2.75
C ILE A 73 21.84 5.18 3.71
N GLU A 74 22.70 6.20 3.66
CA GLU A 74 22.61 7.38 4.53
C GLU A 74 21.40 8.27 4.22
N ASP A 75 20.89 8.21 2.99
CA ASP A 75 19.67 8.90 2.56
C ASP A 75 18.40 8.20 3.08
N LEU A 76 18.50 6.91 3.45
CA LEU A 76 17.38 6.06 3.86
C LEU A 76 17.29 5.91 5.39
N LYS A 77 17.18 7.04 6.09
CA LYS A 77 17.04 7.04 7.55
C LYS A 77 15.64 6.60 7.96
N ILE A 78 15.58 5.52 8.75
CA ILE A 78 14.35 4.95 9.32
C ILE A 78 14.32 5.26 10.82
N LYS A 79 13.12 5.44 11.38
CA LYS A 79 12.96 5.70 12.81
C LYS A 79 13.41 4.52 13.67
N ASN A 80 13.69 4.85 14.92
CA ASN A 80 14.17 3.90 15.91
C ASN A 80 13.12 2.88 16.39
N ASN A 81 11.87 3.00 15.95
CA ASN A 81 10.81 2.04 16.27
C ASN A 81 10.71 0.88 15.27
N GLN A 82 11.56 0.80 14.25
CA GLN A 82 11.70 -0.37 13.37
C GLN A 82 12.99 -1.13 13.70
N HIS A 83 12.88 -2.45 13.88
CA HIS A 83 14.00 -3.31 14.25
C HIS A 83 14.44 -4.27 13.15
N ALA A 84 13.54 -4.71 12.26
CA ALA A 84 13.94 -5.59 11.17
C ALA A 84 14.66 -4.82 10.06
N PHE A 85 15.61 -5.49 9.42
CA PHE A 85 16.37 -4.96 8.27
C PHE A 85 17.16 -3.67 8.57
N THR A 86 17.36 -3.37 9.84
CA THR A 86 18.17 -2.25 10.33
C THR A 86 19.47 -2.78 10.92
N GLN A 87 20.57 -2.09 10.66
CA GLN A 87 21.88 -2.47 11.20
C GLN A 87 21.84 -2.49 12.74
N HIS A 88 22.53 -3.46 13.33
CA HIS A 88 22.65 -3.63 14.79
C HIS A 88 21.33 -3.86 15.53
N ARG A 89 20.26 -4.25 14.84
CA ARG A 89 18.96 -4.59 15.44
C ARG A 89 18.58 -6.04 15.19
N SER A 90 17.80 -6.61 16.10
CA SER A 90 17.36 -8.00 16.08
C SER A 90 16.00 -8.13 16.75
N THR A 91 15.41 -9.33 16.69
CA THR A 91 14.20 -9.65 17.46
C THR A 91 14.42 -9.45 18.96
N VAL A 92 15.63 -9.76 19.44
CA VAL A 92 16.03 -9.55 20.84
C VAL A 92 16.06 -8.07 21.18
N SER A 93 16.62 -7.21 20.32
CA SER A 93 16.62 -5.76 20.60
C SER A 93 15.21 -5.16 20.57
N ALA A 94 14.32 -5.66 19.71
CA ALA A 94 12.91 -5.26 19.68
C ALA A 94 12.20 -5.63 20.99
N LEU A 95 12.42 -6.86 21.46
CA LEU A 95 11.86 -7.35 22.71
C LEU A 95 12.37 -6.53 23.89
N ILE A 96 13.69 -6.34 24.03
CA ILE A 96 14.29 -5.57 25.12
C ILE A 96 13.79 -4.12 25.11
N SER A 97 13.75 -3.47 23.95
CA SER A 97 13.27 -2.08 23.84
C SER A 97 11.81 -1.94 24.29
N THR A 98 10.97 -2.90 23.90
CA THR A 98 9.55 -2.92 24.25
C THR A 98 9.35 -3.19 25.74
N THR A 99 9.96 -4.27 26.26
CA THR A 99 9.80 -4.65 27.67
C THR A 99 10.41 -3.63 28.61
N GLN A 100 11.56 -3.04 28.29
CA GLN A 100 12.15 -1.98 29.11
C GLN A 100 11.24 -0.76 29.21
N THR A 101 10.64 -0.34 28.09
CA THR A 101 9.65 0.76 28.07
C THR A 101 8.46 0.42 28.98
N TRP A 102 7.96 -0.81 28.91
CA TRP A 102 6.81 -1.26 29.71
C TRP A 102 7.15 -1.34 31.20
N PHE A 103 8.29 -1.93 31.57
CA PHE A 103 8.75 -1.99 32.97
C PHE A 103 8.99 -0.61 33.57
N ASN A 104 9.62 0.30 32.81
CA ASN A 104 9.81 1.67 33.26
C ASN A 104 8.47 2.37 33.53
N ALA A 105 7.45 2.08 32.71
CA ALA A 105 6.12 2.64 32.87
C ALA A 105 5.36 2.04 34.06
N THR A 106 5.40 0.72 34.26
CA THR A 106 4.60 0.05 35.31
C THR A 106 5.28 0.07 36.68
N ASP A 107 6.58 -0.25 36.74
CA ASP A 107 7.27 -0.60 37.98
C ASP A 107 8.09 0.57 38.54
N CYS A 108 8.50 1.51 37.67
CA CYS A 108 9.30 2.68 38.05
C CYS A 108 8.52 4.00 38.05
N SER A 109 7.20 3.96 37.85
CA SER A 109 6.36 5.16 37.82
C SER A 109 6.31 5.87 39.17
N LYS A 110 6.60 7.18 39.16
CA LYS A 110 6.44 8.08 40.32
C LYS A 110 5.06 8.73 40.38
N THR A 111 4.24 8.59 39.35
CA THR A 111 2.99 9.33 39.14
C THR A 111 1.73 8.50 39.41
N GLY A 112 1.89 7.34 40.06
CA GLY A 112 0.79 6.42 40.39
C GLY A 112 0.90 5.07 39.66
N LYS A 113 -0.09 4.20 39.88
CA LYS A 113 -0.15 2.89 39.24
C LYS A 113 -0.50 3.06 37.76
N MET A 114 0.41 2.60 36.90
CA MET A 114 0.25 2.63 35.45
C MET A 114 0.09 1.20 34.93
N GLY A 115 -0.65 1.06 33.84
CA GLY A 115 -0.77 -0.16 33.05
C GLY A 115 -0.30 0.08 31.62
N VAL A 116 -0.01 -1.01 30.92
CA VAL A 116 0.30 -1.00 29.49
C VAL A 116 -0.78 -1.77 28.76
N HIS A 117 -1.42 -1.12 27.80
CA HIS A 117 -2.32 -1.77 26.87
C HIS A 117 -1.56 -1.92 25.55
N ALA A 118 -1.59 -3.12 24.97
CA ALA A 118 -0.87 -3.42 23.73
C ALA A 118 -1.79 -4.13 22.72
N ALA A 119 -1.58 -3.82 21.45
CA ALA A 119 -2.24 -4.45 20.32
C ALA A 119 -1.19 -4.92 19.31
N PHE A 120 -1.38 -6.14 18.83
CA PHE A 120 -0.52 -6.76 17.83
C PHE A 120 -1.23 -6.72 16.48
N ILE A 121 -0.61 -6.07 15.51
CA ILE A 121 -1.14 -5.84 14.17
C ILE A 121 -0.35 -6.68 13.18
N ASP A 122 -1.06 -7.53 12.44
CA ASP A 122 -0.52 -8.35 11.35
C ASP A 122 -1.04 -7.84 10.00
N PHE A 123 -0.12 -7.44 9.12
CA PHE A 123 -0.46 -6.94 7.78
C PHE A 123 -0.54 -8.07 6.77
N ARG A 124 -1.74 -8.33 6.24
CA ARG A 124 -1.93 -9.35 5.21
C ARG A 124 -1.13 -9.00 3.94
N LYS A 125 -0.20 -9.87 3.57
CA LYS A 125 0.61 -9.78 2.32
C LYS A 125 1.38 -8.45 2.20
N ALA A 126 1.90 -7.93 3.31
CA ALA A 126 2.49 -6.59 3.40
C ALA A 126 3.43 -6.20 2.23
N PHE A 127 4.43 -7.04 1.91
CA PHE A 127 5.36 -6.79 0.81
C PHE A 127 4.70 -6.74 -0.58
N HIS A 128 3.62 -7.50 -0.80
CA HIS A 128 2.97 -7.61 -2.10
C HIS A 128 1.99 -6.46 -2.37
N LEU A 129 1.60 -5.71 -1.33
CA LEU A 129 0.56 -4.68 -1.40
C LEU A 129 1.11 -3.26 -1.25
N VAL A 130 2.45 -3.09 -1.27
CA VAL A 130 3.09 -1.77 -1.26
C VAL A 130 2.71 -0.97 -2.49
N ASP A 131 2.07 0.19 -2.31
CA ASP A 131 1.80 1.10 -3.41
C ASP A 131 3.09 1.76 -3.91
N HIS A 132 3.30 1.75 -5.21
CA HIS A 132 4.51 2.35 -5.79
C HIS A 132 4.49 3.88 -5.71
N ASN A 133 3.34 4.53 -5.88
CA ASN A 133 3.27 6.00 -5.85
C ASN A 133 3.44 6.53 -4.44
N ILE A 134 2.80 5.92 -3.44
CA ILE A 134 3.00 6.31 -2.03
C ILE A 134 4.45 6.10 -1.62
N LEU A 135 5.04 4.94 -1.94
CA LEU A 135 6.45 4.68 -1.64
C LEU A 135 7.35 5.75 -2.28
N LEU A 136 7.13 6.08 -3.54
CA LEU A 136 7.90 7.10 -4.25
C LEU A 136 7.70 8.51 -3.65
N ASN A 137 6.49 8.87 -3.23
CA ASN A 137 6.21 10.14 -2.56
C ASN A 137 6.91 10.23 -1.21
N LYS A 138 6.89 9.15 -0.41
CA LYS A 138 7.62 9.07 0.86
C LYS A 138 9.12 9.23 0.66
N LEU A 139 9.69 8.52 -0.31
CA LEU A 139 11.10 8.66 -0.69
C LEU A 139 11.45 10.08 -1.13
N ALA A 140 10.56 10.76 -1.86
CA ALA A 140 10.76 12.15 -2.24
C ALA A 140 10.73 13.08 -1.01
N ALA A 141 9.82 12.85 -0.05
CA ALA A 141 9.71 13.63 1.18
C ALA A 141 10.93 13.45 2.11
N MET A 142 11.63 12.31 2.01
CA MET A 142 12.91 12.08 2.71
C MET A 142 14.09 12.88 2.12
N ASN A 143 13.90 13.61 1.01
CA ASN A 143 14.94 14.34 0.29
C ASN A 143 16.12 13.48 -0.17
N ILE A 144 15.87 12.23 -0.57
CA ILE A 144 16.92 11.37 -1.13
C ILE A 144 17.43 11.93 -2.47
N ASN A 145 18.64 11.51 -2.86
CA ASN A 145 19.21 11.89 -4.15
C ASN A 145 18.28 11.56 -5.34
N LYS A 146 18.02 12.54 -6.23
CA LYS A 146 17.10 12.42 -7.37
C LYS A 146 17.46 11.25 -8.32
N PRO A 147 18.73 11.08 -8.76
CA PRO A 147 19.20 9.88 -9.43
C PRO A 147 18.76 8.56 -8.78
N PHE A 148 18.91 8.43 -7.47
CA PHE A 148 18.51 7.23 -6.76
C PHE A 148 16.99 7.05 -6.74
N TRP A 149 16.24 8.14 -6.53
CA TRP A 149 14.79 8.13 -6.64
C TRP A 149 14.30 7.65 -8.02
N LEU A 150 14.90 8.16 -9.11
CA LEU A 150 14.59 7.75 -10.48
C LEU A 150 14.91 6.27 -10.71
N TRP A 151 16.02 5.81 -10.15
CA TRP A 151 16.40 4.41 -10.20
C TRP A 151 15.39 3.52 -9.46
N ILE A 152 14.90 3.91 -8.27
CA ILE A 152 13.85 3.18 -7.54
C ILE A 152 12.55 3.17 -8.34
N LYS A 153 12.17 4.30 -8.95
CA LYS A 153 11.00 4.36 -9.85
C LYS A 153 11.13 3.37 -11.01
N SER A 154 12.33 3.25 -11.60
CA SER A 154 12.60 2.24 -12.63
C SER A 154 12.57 0.82 -12.06
N PHE A 155 13.11 0.59 -10.86
CA PHE A 155 13.09 -0.71 -10.18
C PHE A 155 11.67 -1.25 -9.93
N LEU A 156 10.74 -0.37 -9.54
CA LEU A 156 9.34 -0.70 -9.25
C LEU A 156 8.48 -0.86 -10.51
N SER A 157 8.75 -0.08 -11.55
CA SER A 157 7.91 -0.03 -12.76
C SER A 157 8.19 -1.14 -13.77
N GLY A 158 7.13 -1.62 -14.43
CA GLY A 158 7.22 -2.61 -15.52
C GLY A 158 7.69 -3.98 -15.06
N ARG A 159 7.44 -4.32 -13.79
CA ARG A 159 7.77 -5.64 -13.24
C ARG A 159 6.78 -6.69 -13.68
N VAL A 160 7.31 -7.87 -13.92
CA VAL A 160 6.53 -9.05 -14.27
C VAL A 160 6.97 -10.23 -13.43
N GLN A 161 6.04 -11.15 -13.21
CA GLN A 161 6.27 -12.37 -12.45
C GLN A 161 5.72 -13.58 -13.19
N GLN A 162 6.34 -14.73 -12.95
CA GLN A 162 5.92 -16.01 -13.52
C GLN A 162 6.10 -17.09 -12.46
N VAL A 163 5.08 -17.89 -12.19
CA VAL A 163 5.15 -18.99 -11.21
C VAL A 163 5.89 -20.15 -11.83
N ASN A 164 6.91 -20.66 -11.14
CA ASN A 164 7.61 -21.89 -11.47
C ASN A 164 7.23 -22.97 -10.46
N LEU A 165 6.53 -24.00 -10.92
CA LEU A 165 6.18 -25.17 -10.13
C LEU A 165 6.84 -26.40 -10.76
N ASN A 166 7.87 -26.93 -10.10
CA ASN A 166 8.58 -28.14 -10.54
C ASN A 166 9.05 -28.09 -12.01
N GLY A 167 9.54 -26.94 -12.46
CA GLY A 167 10.02 -26.73 -13.83
C GLY A 167 8.93 -26.30 -14.82
N THR A 168 7.66 -26.30 -14.42
CA THR A 168 6.55 -25.80 -15.24
C THR A 168 6.32 -24.33 -14.95
N LEU A 169 6.30 -23.51 -16.00
CA LEU A 169 6.10 -22.07 -15.92
C LEU A 169 4.64 -21.69 -16.20
N SER A 170 4.07 -20.78 -15.41
CA SER A 170 2.76 -20.17 -15.68
C SER A 170 2.83 -19.16 -16.83
N SER A 171 1.69 -18.56 -17.18
CA SER A 171 1.71 -17.30 -17.93
C SER A 171 2.42 -16.20 -17.15
N ILE A 172 3.00 -15.24 -17.86
CA ILE A 172 3.59 -14.03 -17.29
C ILE A 172 2.45 -13.13 -16.79
N ALA A 173 2.61 -12.57 -15.59
CA ALA A 173 1.68 -11.60 -15.00
C ALA A 173 2.41 -10.30 -14.65
N THR A 174 1.74 -9.16 -14.80
CA THR A 174 2.27 -7.86 -14.38
C THR A 174 2.12 -7.67 -12.87
N CYS A 175 3.09 -6.98 -12.24
CA CYS A 175 3.06 -6.65 -10.82
C CYS A 175 2.75 -5.14 -10.65
N PRO A 176 1.48 -4.74 -10.47
CA PRO A 176 1.12 -3.33 -10.34
C PRO A 176 1.45 -2.74 -8.97
N ALA A 177 1.71 -3.58 -7.96
CA ALA A 177 2.03 -3.19 -6.59
C ALA A 177 3.04 -4.17 -6.00
N GLY A 178 3.57 -3.79 -4.85
CA GLY A 178 4.49 -4.59 -4.04
C GLY A 178 5.96 -4.36 -4.35
N VAL A 179 6.78 -4.83 -3.43
CA VAL A 179 8.23 -4.94 -3.55
C VAL A 179 8.62 -6.43 -3.54
N PRO A 180 9.53 -6.89 -4.43
CA PRO A 180 9.83 -8.32 -4.56
C PRO A 180 10.42 -8.95 -3.29
N GLN A 181 9.73 -9.96 -2.75
CA GLN A 181 10.25 -10.75 -1.63
C GLN A 181 11.46 -11.60 -2.09
N GLY A 182 12.67 -11.15 -1.79
CA GLY A 182 13.94 -11.76 -2.26
C GLY A 182 14.90 -10.79 -2.95
N SER A 183 14.46 -9.54 -3.19
CA SER A 183 15.33 -8.43 -3.57
C SER A 183 16.10 -7.90 -2.35
N VAL A 184 17.30 -7.38 -2.60
CA VAL A 184 18.20 -6.81 -1.59
C VAL A 184 17.69 -5.45 -1.09
N ILE A 185 17.12 -4.63 -1.97
CA ILE A 185 16.62 -3.29 -1.60
C ILE A 185 15.17 -3.31 -1.08
N SER A 186 14.40 -4.34 -1.41
CA SER A 186 12.98 -4.42 -1.01
C SER A 186 12.70 -4.28 0.49
N PRO A 187 13.52 -4.85 1.41
CA PRO A 187 13.29 -4.69 2.84
C PRO A 187 13.39 -3.24 3.34
N ILE A 188 14.37 -2.46 2.85
CA ILE A 188 14.49 -1.05 3.26
C ILE A 188 13.36 -0.21 2.66
N LEU A 189 12.95 -0.50 1.43
CA LEU A 189 11.79 0.16 0.81
C LEU A 189 10.49 -0.12 1.57
N PHE A 190 10.31 -1.35 2.05
CA PHE A 190 9.18 -1.70 2.90
C PHE A 190 9.25 -0.93 4.23
N ASN A 191 10.42 -0.88 4.89
CA ASN A 191 10.59 -0.09 6.11
C ASN A 191 10.25 1.38 5.89
N THR A 192 10.72 2.00 4.80
CA THR A 192 10.34 3.37 4.41
C THR A 192 8.83 3.52 4.24
N TYR A 193 8.16 2.52 3.69
CA TYR A 193 6.72 2.55 3.46
C TYR A 193 5.90 2.61 4.76
N ILE A 194 6.39 2.01 5.85
CA ILE A 194 5.68 1.92 7.15
C ILE A 194 6.27 2.83 8.24
N ASP A 195 7.25 3.68 7.89
CA ASP A 195 8.02 4.46 8.87
C ASP A 195 7.17 5.53 9.57
N ASP A 196 6.24 6.13 8.85
CA ASP A 196 5.30 7.18 9.28
C ASP A 196 4.02 6.65 9.94
N LEU A 197 3.90 5.32 10.15
CA LEU A 197 2.70 4.72 10.75
C LEU A 197 2.33 5.36 12.11
N GLU A 198 3.33 5.70 12.92
CA GLU A 198 3.12 6.35 14.23
C GLU A 198 2.74 7.83 14.08
N ASP A 199 3.34 8.55 13.11
CA ASP A 199 3.06 9.97 12.87
C ASP A 199 1.67 10.19 12.29
N ALA A 200 1.14 9.19 11.58
CA ALA A 200 -0.22 9.21 11.06
C ALA A 200 -1.28 9.07 12.16
N LEU A 201 -0.89 8.65 13.37
CA LEU A 201 -1.80 8.57 14.51
C LEU A 201 -1.95 9.94 15.17
N PRO A 202 -3.17 10.34 15.56
CA PRO A 202 -3.37 11.58 16.29
C PRO A 202 -2.59 11.59 17.61
N GLU A 203 -1.82 12.66 17.85
CA GLU A 203 -0.93 12.80 19.01
C GLU A 203 -1.67 12.64 20.36
N GLN A 204 -2.94 13.04 20.42
CA GLN A 204 -3.78 12.88 21.60
C GLN A 204 -4.01 11.43 22.02
N LEU A 205 -3.83 10.46 21.12
CA LEU A 205 -3.97 9.04 21.45
C LEU A 205 -2.80 8.55 22.30
N LYS A 206 -1.64 9.20 22.23
CA LYS A 206 -0.41 8.82 22.96
C LYS A 206 -0.05 7.33 22.78
N VAL A 207 -0.20 6.84 21.56
CA VAL A 207 0.12 5.46 21.18
C VAL A 207 1.50 5.45 20.53
N SER A 208 2.37 4.57 21.02
CA SER A 208 3.68 4.33 20.44
C SER A 208 3.71 2.99 19.71
N THR A 209 4.55 2.88 18.69
CA THR A 209 4.70 1.66 17.90
C THR A 209 6.08 1.04 18.10
N ASN A 210 6.17 -0.28 18.02
CA ASN A 210 7.41 -1.03 17.85
C ASN A 210 7.18 -2.06 16.74
N LYS A 211 8.07 -2.06 15.74
CA LYS A 211 7.90 -2.81 14.50
C LYS A 211 9.08 -3.75 14.29
N TYR A 212 8.78 -4.94 13.78
CA TYR A 212 9.76 -5.88 13.26
C TYR A 212 9.27 -6.36 11.89
N ALA A 213 9.79 -5.76 10.83
CA ALA A 213 9.30 -5.97 9.46
C ALA A 213 7.81 -5.59 9.41
N ASP A 214 6.96 -6.50 8.98
CA ASP A 214 5.50 -6.37 8.93
C ASP A 214 4.81 -6.55 10.28
N ASP A 215 5.46 -7.14 11.29
CA ASP A 215 4.89 -7.23 12.63
C ASP A 215 4.90 -5.86 13.30
N CYS A 216 3.74 -5.36 13.72
CA CYS A 216 3.61 -4.08 14.41
C CYS A 216 2.94 -4.26 15.78
N THR A 217 3.61 -3.79 16.83
CA THR A 217 3.04 -3.68 18.18
C THR A 217 2.72 -2.22 18.47
N GLN A 218 1.45 -1.90 18.63
CA GLN A 218 1.01 -0.63 19.20
C GLN A 218 0.90 -0.79 20.72
N HIS A 219 1.33 0.20 21.48
CA HIS A 219 1.14 0.21 22.92
C HIS A 219 0.84 1.60 23.45
N GLN A 220 0.08 1.64 24.53
CA GLN A 220 -0.30 2.85 25.24
C GLN A 220 -0.03 2.66 26.73
N ILE A 221 0.62 3.65 27.33
CA ILE A 221 0.81 3.73 28.78
C ILE A 221 -0.36 4.53 29.36
N VAL A 222 -1.13 3.92 30.24
CA VAL A 222 -2.34 4.49 30.83
C VAL A 222 -2.30 4.36 32.35
N SER A 223 -2.94 5.29 33.06
CA SER A 223 -3.22 5.05 34.48
C SER A 223 -4.22 3.90 34.61
N VAL A 224 -4.09 3.08 35.65
CA VAL A 224 -4.96 1.91 35.86
C VAL A 224 -6.44 2.30 35.95
N ASP A 225 -6.74 3.52 36.38
CA ASP A 225 -8.12 4.02 36.53
C ASP A 225 -8.65 4.72 35.26
N SER A 226 -7.86 4.80 34.18
CA SER A 226 -8.19 5.50 32.95
C SER A 226 -8.57 4.55 31.81
N ASN A 227 -9.48 5.00 30.95
CA ASN A 227 -9.78 4.30 29.70
C ASN A 227 -8.62 4.43 28.69
N SER A 228 -8.44 3.38 27.89
CA SER A 228 -7.43 3.35 26.83
C SER A 228 -8.00 3.84 25.49
N ASN A 229 -7.19 4.60 24.77
CA ASN A 229 -7.48 5.07 23.41
C ASN A 229 -6.93 4.12 22.35
N LEU A 230 -6.38 2.98 22.75
CA LEU A 230 -5.73 2.02 21.83
C LEU A 230 -6.71 1.52 20.77
N GLN A 231 -7.97 1.27 21.13
CA GLN A 231 -8.98 0.86 20.15
C GLN A 231 -9.21 1.93 19.08
N GLN A 232 -9.20 3.22 19.46
CA GLN A 232 -9.31 4.31 18.49
C GLN A 232 -8.11 4.32 17.55
N SER A 233 -6.88 4.10 18.06
CA SER A 233 -5.69 4.00 17.21
C SER A 233 -5.75 2.84 16.21
N ILE A 234 -6.25 1.67 16.64
CA ILE A 234 -6.47 0.52 15.75
C ILE A 234 -7.50 0.87 14.66
N ASN A 235 -8.56 1.60 15.05
CA ASN A 235 -9.56 2.06 14.11
C ASN A 235 -8.96 3.04 13.08
N GLU A 236 -8.11 3.99 13.49
CA GLU A 236 -7.43 4.91 12.57
C GLU A 236 -6.54 4.17 11.56
N VAL A 237 -5.75 3.18 11.99
CA VAL A 237 -4.93 2.36 11.07
C VAL A 237 -5.80 1.55 10.09
N SER A 238 -6.90 0.99 10.60
CA SER A 238 -7.85 0.24 9.79
C SER A 238 -8.54 1.16 8.78
N MET A 239 -8.92 2.37 9.20
CA MET A 239 -9.56 3.37 8.36
C MET A 239 -8.62 3.91 7.30
N SER A 240 -7.38 4.22 7.64
CA SER A 240 -6.33 4.59 6.68
C SER A 240 -6.16 3.53 5.58
N SER A 241 -6.23 2.24 5.96
CA SER A 241 -6.17 1.13 4.99
C SER A 241 -7.39 1.10 4.04
N VAL A 242 -8.58 1.46 4.54
CA VAL A 242 -9.82 1.51 3.74
C VAL A 242 -9.86 2.77 2.86
N GLU A 243 -9.48 3.92 3.40
CA GLU A 243 -9.37 5.18 2.68
C GLU A 243 -8.31 5.10 1.59
N TYR A 244 -7.22 4.37 1.83
CA TYR A 244 -6.23 4.03 0.81
C TYR A 244 -6.78 3.16 -0.32
N ALA A 245 -7.78 2.30 -0.07
CA ALA A 245 -8.42 1.50 -1.12
C ALA A 245 -9.44 2.32 -1.96
N SER A 246 -9.86 3.49 -1.46
CA SER A 246 -10.86 4.36 -2.09
C SER A 246 -10.46 5.03 -3.43
N PRO A 247 -9.20 5.46 -3.67
CA PRO A 247 -8.82 6.17 -4.90
C PRO A 247 -8.87 5.31 -6.16
N VAL A 248 -8.91 3.98 -6.04
CA VAL A 248 -8.98 3.03 -7.18
C VAL A 248 -10.40 3.00 -7.81
N TRP A 249 -11.38 3.66 -7.19
CA TRP A 249 -12.81 3.42 -7.44
C TRP A 249 -13.41 4.11 -8.67
N ALA A 250 -12.77 5.14 -9.22
CA ALA A 250 -13.40 5.95 -10.27
C ALA A 250 -13.72 5.17 -11.57
N GLY A 251 -13.14 3.98 -11.75
CA GLY A 251 -13.37 3.10 -12.90
C GLY A 251 -13.83 1.67 -12.58
N LEU A 252 -14.14 1.33 -11.32
CA LEU A 252 -14.47 -0.05 -10.97
C LEU A 252 -15.90 -0.44 -11.41
N PRO A 253 -16.08 -1.59 -12.06
CA PRO A 253 -17.38 -2.20 -12.30
C PRO A 253 -18.16 -2.39 -10.98
N ASN A 254 -19.49 -2.26 -11.03
CA ASN A 254 -20.36 -2.30 -9.84
C ASN A 254 -20.12 -3.52 -8.93
N TYR A 255 -19.82 -4.69 -9.48
CA TYR A 255 -19.59 -5.88 -8.66
C TYR A 255 -18.35 -5.77 -7.74
N LEU A 256 -17.28 -5.10 -8.18
CA LEU A 256 -16.09 -4.85 -7.34
C LEU A 256 -16.37 -3.77 -6.30
N ARG A 257 -17.25 -2.81 -6.64
CA ARG A 257 -17.72 -1.83 -5.67
C ARG A 257 -18.46 -2.48 -4.52
N ASP A 258 -19.42 -3.34 -4.87
CA ASP A 258 -20.25 -4.03 -3.90
C ASP A 258 -19.41 -4.98 -3.03
N GLU A 259 -18.40 -5.65 -3.59
CA GLU A 259 -17.43 -6.47 -2.84
C GLU A 259 -16.66 -5.66 -1.80
N ILE A 260 -16.14 -4.49 -2.17
CA ILE A 260 -15.34 -3.67 -1.26
C ILE A 260 -16.21 -3.03 -0.17
N GLU A 261 -17.41 -2.56 -0.51
CA GLU A 261 -18.39 -2.09 0.49
C GLU A 261 -18.74 -3.21 1.48
N ARG A 262 -18.80 -4.45 0.99
CA ARG A 262 -19.03 -5.65 1.81
C ARG A 262 -17.83 -5.98 2.70
N VAL A 263 -16.60 -5.79 2.22
CA VAL A 263 -15.37 -5.92 3.02
C VAL A 263 -15.34 -4.86 4.11
N GLN A 264 -15.62 -3.60 3.80
CA GLN A 264 -15.71 -2.52 4.79
C GLN A 264 -16.78 -2.79 5.85
N SER A 265 -17.98 -3.16 5.42
CA SER A 265 -19.08 -3.56 6.31
C SER A 265 -18.73 -4.75 7.20
N ARG A 266 -17.81 -5.62 6.75
CA ARG A 266 -17.30 -6.73 7.55
C ARG A 266 -16.24 -6.24 8.53
N SER A 267 -15.33 -5.36 8.12
CA SER A 267 -14.33 -4.74 8.99
C SER A 267 -14.98 -3.95 10.13
N LEU A 268 -15.98 -3.11 9.84
CA LEU A 268 -16.74 -2.38 10.87
C LEU A 268 -17.38 -3.33 11.89
N ARG A 269 -17.95 -4.44 11.41
CA ARG A 269 -18.51 -5.48 12.28
C ARG A 269 -17.46 -6.16 13.17
N ILE A 270 -16.26 -6.40 12.64
CA ILE A 270 -15.14 -6.97 13.40
C ILE A 270 -14.68 -5.98 14.48
N LEU A 271 -14.72 -4.68 14.19
CA LEU A 271 -14.40 -3.60 15.13
C LEU A 271 -15.53 -3.30 16.13
N GLY A 272 -16.67 -4.00 16.05
CA GLY A 272 -17.83 -3.79 16.92
C GLY A 272 -18.59 -2.48 16.66
N LEU A 273 -18.35 -1.85 15.51
CA LEU A 273 -18.97 -0.59 15.12
C LEU A 273 -20.29 -0.84 14.38
N GLU A 274 -21.28 0.00 14.63
CA GLU A 274 -22.58 -0.09 13.96
C GLU A 274 -22.44 0.11 12.45
N LYS A 275 -23.38 -0.46 11.68
CA LYS A 275 -23.34 -0.42 10.21
C LYS A 275 -23.43 1.02 9.67
N ASP A 276 -24.03 1.92 10.44
CA ASP A 276 -24.24 3.32 10.09
C ASP A 276 -23.16 4.24 10.71
N TYR A 277 -22.15 3.66 11.37
CA TYR A 277 -21.05 4.41 11.98
C TYR A 277 -20.27 5.26 10.96
N LEU A 278 -20.26 4.82 9.70
CA LEU A 278 -19.70 5.59 8.59
C LEU A 278 -20.72 5.67 7.46
N PRO A 279 -20.84 6.86 6.82
CA PRO A 279 -21.54 6.95 5.55
C PRO A 279 -20.94 5.97 4.53
N PRO A 280 -21.77 5.49 3.59
CA PRO A 280 -21.34 4.66 2.47
C PRO A 280 -20.08 5.22 1.79
N LEU A 281 -19.18 4.34 1.35
CA LEU A 281 -17.87 4.75 0.85
C LEU A 281 -17.95 5.71 -0.36
N ASN A 282 -19.00 5.56 -1.18
CA ASN A 282 -19.29 6.44 -2.30
C ASN A 282 -19.56 7.89 -1.87
N GLU A 283 -20.31 8.10 -0.79
CA GLU A 283 -20.68 9.41 -0.25
C GLU A 283 -19.45 10.11 0.33
N ARG A 284 -18.66 9.41 1.15
CA ARG A 284 -17.40 9.94 1.69
C ARG A 284 -16.39 10.32 0.60
N ARG A 285 -16.39 9.58 -0.51
CA ARG A 285 -15.57 9.91 -1.68
C ARG A 285 -16.09 11.15 -2.41
N GLU A 286 -17.39 11.29 -2.59
CA GLU A 286 -17.97 12.50 -3.17
C GLU A 286 -17.62 13.73 -2.34
N GLU A 287 -17.67 13.61 -1.01
CA GLU A 287 -17.20 14.67 -0.11
C GLU A 287 -15.70 14.94 -0.21
N ALA A 288 -14.85 13.91 -0.23
CA ALA A 288 -13.39 14.07 -0.34
C ALA A 288 -12.99 14.66 -1.70
N THR A 289 -13.63 14.21 -2.78
CA THR A 289 -13.41 14.71 -4.14
C THR A 289 -13.87 16.15 -4.25
N SER A 290 -15.05 16.47 -3.71
CA SER A 290 -15.57 17.85 -3.70
C SER A 290 -14.64 18.77 -2.92
N ARG A 291 -14.18 18.36 -1.72
CA ARG A 291 -13.20 19.11 -0.93
C ARG A 291 -11.88 19.35 -1.67
N GLU A 292 -11.36 18.35 -2.37
CA GLU A 292 -10.11 18.49 -3.12
C GLU A 292 -10.28 19.36 -4.36
N VAL A 293 -11.39 19.22 -5.09
CA VAL A 293 -11.73 20.10 -6.21
C VAL A 293 -11.88 21.54 -5.71
N ASP A 294 -12.58 21.75 -4.59
CA ASP A 294 -12.72 23.07 -3.98
C ASP A 294 -11.36 23.64 -3.55
N ARG A 295 -10.47 22.81 -3.00
CA ARG A 295 -9.10 23.22 -2.65
C ARG A 295 -8.33 23.68 -3.88
N ILE A 296 -8.34 22.90 -4.97
CA ILE A 296 -7.69 23.24 -6.24
C ILE A 296 -8.32 24.51 -6.85
N MET A 297 -9.64 24.65 -6.73
CA MET A 297 -10.41 25.79 -7.27
C MET A 297 -10.33 27.05 -6.41
N ASN A 298 -9.88 26.96 -5.16
CA ASN A 298 -9.68 28.11 -4.27
C ASN A 298 -8.21 28.54 -4.16
N ASP A 299 -7.25 27.70 -4.57
CA ASP A 299 -5.85 28.08 -4.71
C ASP A 299 -5.53 28.55 -6.15
N PRO A 300 -5.23 29.86 -6.36
CA PRO A 300 -4.93 30.40 -7.69
C PRO A 300 -3.65 29.83 -8.30
N ASN A 301 -2.70 29.37 -7.47
CA ASN A 301 -1.40 28.90 -7.88
C ASN A 301 -1.33 27.36 -7.99
N HIS A 302 -2.45 26.67 -7.76
CA HIS A 302 -2.46 25.22 -7.77
C HIS A 302 -2.13 24.66 -9.17
N PRO A 303 -1.14 23.77 -9.33
CA PRO A 303 -0.68 23.27 -10.63
C PRO A 303 -1.79 22.64 -11.48
N CYS A 304 -2.76 22.01 -10.82
CA CYS A 304 -3.88 21.31 -11.48
C CYS A 304 -5.07 22.21 -11.83
N ARG A 305 -5.07 23.50 -11.47
CA ARG A 305 -6.19 24.41 -11.72
C ARG A 305 -6.48 24.58 -13.21
N SER A 306 -5.43 24.62 -14.04
CA SER A 306 -5.53 24.77 -15.50
C SER A 306 -6.14 23.55 -16.20
N VAL A 307 -6.15 22.40 -15.53
CA VAL A 307 -6.67 21.13 -16.05
C VAL A 307 -8.16 20.96 -15.74
N LEU A 308 -8.64 21.58 -14.66
CA LEU A 308 -10.05 21.53 -14.30
C LEU A 308 -10.89 22.42 -15.23
N PRO A 309 -12.07 21.96 -15.68
CA PRO A 309 -12.96 22.78 -16.48
C PRO A 309 -13.36 24.03 -15.70
N LYS A 310 -13.33 25.19 -16.36
CA LYS A 310 -13.81 26.44 -15.76
C LYS A 310 -15.27 26.23 -15.35
N LEU A 311 -15.60 26.54 -14.09
CA LEU A 311 -16.97 26.55 -13.59
C LEU A 311 -17.74 27.65 -14.35
N ILE A 312 -18.40 27.26 -15.44
CA ILE A 312 -19.38 28.10 -16.10
C ILE A 312 -20.68 27.89 -15.35
N ASN A 313 -21.21 28.94 -14.72
CA ASN A 313 -22.56 28.96 -14.13
C ASN A 313 -23.61 28.88 -15.26
N ASN A 314 -23.69 27.74 -15.93
CA ASN A 314 -24.77 27.44 -16.85
C ASN A 314 -25.97 27.00 -16.01
N ARG A 315 -26.99 27.85 -15.94
CA ARG A 315 -28.35 27.41 -15.59
C ARG A 315 -28.83 26.51 -16.72
N TYR A 316 -28.45 25.24 -16.70
CA TYR A 316 -29.17 24.25 -17.47
C TYR A 316 -30.57 24.17 -16.87
N ASN A 317 -31.57 24.69 -17.60
CA ASN A 317 -32.96 24.30 -17.39
C ASN A 317 -33.04 22.80 -17.72
N LEU A 318 -32.74 21.96 -16.74
CA LEU A 318 -33.10 20.55 -16.77
C LEU A 318 -34.60 20.51 -17.08
N ARG A 319 -34.96 19.75 -18.13
CA ARG A 319 -36.33 19.67 -18.61
C ARG A 319 -37.25 19.33 -17.43
N ASN A 320 -38.28 20.15 -17.23
CA ASN A 320 -39.36 19.93 -16.27
C ASN A 320 -39.74 18.44 -16.20
N ILE A 321 -39.67 17.88 -14.99
CA ILE A 321 -39.96 16.48 -14.67
C ILE A 321 -41.45 16.14 -14.89
N ASP A 322 -42.33 17.14 -15.01
CA ASP A 322 -43.80 16.95 -15.14
C ASP A 322 -44.33 16.71 -16.57
N ARG A 323 -43.50 16.26 -17.53
CA ARG A 323 -43.99 15.85 -18.85
C ARG A 323 -43.80 14.35 -19.07
N ASN A 324 -44.68 13.55 -18.47
CA ASN A 324 -44.91 12.15 -18.87
C ASN A 324 -45.40 12.11 -20.33
N ARG A 325 -44.46 12.03 -21.28
CA ARG A 325 -44.76 11.64 -22.66
C ARG A 325 -44.63 10.12 -22.76
N ASN A 326 -45.76 9.43 -22.73
CA ASN A 326 -45.83 8.02 -23.15
C ASN A 326 -45.47 7.94 -24.64
N ILE A 327 -44.20 7.67 -24.95
CA ILE A 327 -43.76 7.39 -26.31
C ILE A 327 -43.75 5.87 -26.48
N SER A 328 -44.83 5.32 -27.03
CA SER A 328 -44.87 3.92 -27.45
C SER A 328 -44.17 3.77 -28.81
N PHE A 329 -43.06 3.04 -28.86
CA PHE A 329 -42.44 2.62 -30.13
C PHE A 329 -42.89 1.20 -30.49
N PHE A 330 -43.49 1.05 -31.66
CA PHE A 330 -43.72 -0.26 -32.28
C PHE A 330 -42.44 -0.73 -32.97
N SER A 331 -41.92 -1.88 -32.56
CA SER A 331 -40.80 -2.57 -33.21
C SER A 331 -41.28 -3.94 -33.69
N GLY A 332 -41.19 -4.18 -35.00
CA GLY A 332 -41.64 -5.42 -35.64
C GLY A 332 -40.74 -6.65 -35.43
N THR A 333 -39.63 -6.54 -34.69
CA THR A 333 -38.75 -7.68 -34.41
C THR A 333 -38.35 -7.75 -32.94
N GLU A 334 -38.37 -8.96 -32.37
CA GLU A 334 -38.02 -9.23 -30.96
C GLU A 334 -36.54 -8.92 -30.66
N ARG A 335 -35.66 -9.05 -31.66
CA ARG A 335 -34.23 -8.77 -31.51
C ARG A 335 -33.96 -7.30 -31.19
N HIS A 336 -34.76 -6.37 -31.72
CA HIS A 336 -34.57 -4.94 -31.48
C HIS A 336 -35.14 -4.49 -30.13
N LYS A 337 -36.24 -5.12 -29.64
CA LYS A 337 -36.79 -4.90 -28.29
C LYS A 337 -35.80 -5.19 -27.17
N HIS A 338 -34.92 -6.18 -27.38
CA HIS A 338 -33.92 -6.59 -26.38
C HIS A 338 -32.55 -5.93 -26.54
N SER A 339 -32.37 -5.04 -27.51
CA SER A 339 -31.15 -4.27 -27.68
C SER A 339 -30.95 -3.25 -26.55
N PHE A 340 -29.70 -2.78 -26.40
CA PHE A 340 -29.32 -1.76 -25.42
C PHE A 340 -30.24 -0.52 -25.49
N SER A 341 -30.59 -0.09 -26.70
CA SER A 341 -31.49 1.04 -26.96
C SER A 341 -32.91 0.79 -26.45
N GLY A 342 -33.45 -0.43 -26.59
CA GLY A 342 -34.78 -0.80 -26.10
C GLY A 342 -34.86 -0.91 -24.57
N ARG A 343 -33.77 -1.31 -23.91
CA ARG A 343 -33.70 -1.41 -22.43
C ARG A 343 -33.47 -0.06 -21.75
N ALA A 344 -32.70 0.84 -22.38
CA ALA A 344 -32.40 2.15 -21.81
C ALA A 344 -33.64 3.05 -21.66
N CYS A 345 -34.67 2.85 -22.49
CA CYS A 345 -35.90 3.66 -22.47
C CYS A 345 -37.00 3.14 -21.52
N LYS A 346 -36.78 2.05 -20.78
CA LYS A 346 -37.75 1.56 -19.77
C LYS A 346 -37.53 2.13 -18.36
N TYR A 347 -36.43 2.85 -18.15
CA TYR A 347 -35.99 3.35 -16.84
C TYR A 347 -35.82 4.88 -16.80
N VAL A 348 -36.56 5.61 -17.64
CA VAL A 348 -36.66 7.07 -17.58
C VAL A 348 -38.10 7.45 -17.34
#